data_AF-A0A7X7FAH3-F1
#
_entry.id   AF-A0A7X7FAH3-F1
#
_cell.length_a   1.000
_cell.length_b   1.000
_cell.length_c   1.000
_cell.angle_alpha   90.00
_cell.angle_beta   90.00
_cell.angle_gamma   90.00
#
_symmetry.space_group_name_H-M   'P 1'
#
loop_
_entity.id
_entity.type
_entity.pdbx_description
1 polymer ?
#
loop_
_entity_poly.entity_id
_entity_poly.type
_entity_poly.pdbx_seq_one_letter_code
_entity_poly.pdbx_strand_id
1 'polypeptide(L)'
;METKPMRRTTQKVFRILKVQLAGTLICAFCAGCGTTGYLANRSRDAADIFTATVGTGVGTKVRIGPVQAGLLAAFDMYGLRGGCFGELRGHQKLSFPYDVLVVAMGRDYTGEISPLDYVRDKRYDARTRLPFISTATPRKIYQGEYSSEFPYDHVTRVSGYCESYYTQIEIVCALGPSIRLGFNPGELLDFLLGWTLIDIYGDDLEKRATR
;
A
#
# COMPACT_ATOMS: atom_id res chain seq x y z
N MET A 1 -38.84 24.46 23.96
CA MET A 1 -37.66 23.61 23.76
C MET A 1 -36.79 24.28 22.71
N GLU A 2 -35.68 24.88 23.14
CA GLU A 2 -34.83 25.75 22.32
C GLU A 2 -33.69 24.92 21.71
N THR A 3 -33.75 24.64 20.40
CA THR A 3 -32.72 23.88 19.68
C THR A 3 -31.52 24.78 19.37
N LYS A 4 -30.60 24.93 20.33
CA LYS A 4 -29.26 25.54 20.13
C LYS A 4 -28.28 24.48 19.57
N PRO A 5 -27.19 24.88 18.87
CA PRO A 5 -27.11 24.84 17.42
C PRO A 5 -26.07 23.82 16.93
N MET A 6 -26.50 22.85 16.12
CA MET A 6 -25.65 21.81 15.53
C MET A 6 -24.53 22.39 14.63
N ARG A 7 -24.70 23.60 14.08
CA ARG A 7 -23.75 24.27 13.16
C ARG A 7 -22.36 24.56 13.75
N ARG A 8 -22.25 24.86 15.06
CA ARG A 8 -20.95 25.22 15.67
C ARG A 8 -20.04 24.01 15.86
N THR A 9 -20.61 22.84 16.15
CA THR A 9 -19.85 21.61 16.36
C THR A 9 -19.30 21.11 15.03
N THR A 10 -20.12 21.11 13.98
CA THR A 10 -19.71 20.72 12.62
C THR A 10 -18.54 21.56 12.10
N GLN A 11 -18.58 22.89 12.31
CA GLN A 11 -17.46 23.77 11.92
C GLN A 11 -16.14 23.48 12.65
N LYS A 12 -16.18 23.12 13.94
CA LYS A 12 -14.99 22.76 14.70
C LYS A 12 -14.38 21.45 14.17
N VAL A 13 -15.22 20.44 13.93
CA VAL A 13 -14.79 19.16 13.36
C VAL A 13 -14.14 19.36 11.98
N PHE A 14 -14.75 20.15 11.10
CA PHE A 14 -14.16 20.47 9.79
C PHE A 14 -12.82 21.19 9.88
N ARG A 15 -12.62 22.09 10.85
CA ARG A 15 -11.32 22.74 11.06
C ARG A 15 -10.25 21.75 11.50
N ILE A 16 -10.59 20.86 12.44
CA ILE A 16 -9.66 19.82 12.91
C ILE A 16 -9.29 18.88 11.76
N LEU A 17 -10.28 18.42 10.97
CA LEU A 17 -10.02 17.57 9.80
C LEU A 17 -9.13 18.25 8.75
N LYS A 18 -9.32 19.56 8.50
CA LYS A 18 -8.45 20.31 7.58
C LYS A 18 -7.01 20.41 8.08
N VAL A 19 -6.81 20.65 9.37
CA VAL A 19 -5.48 20.70 9.99
C VAL A 19 -4.80 19.33 9.92
N GLN A 20 -5.54 18.26 10.23
CA GLN A 20 -5.04 16.89 10.13
C GLN A 20 -4.66 16.53 8.68
N LEU A 21 -5.54 16.81 7.71
CA LEU A 21 -5.26 16.58 6.30
C LEU A 21 -4.03 17.36 5.81
N ALA A 22 -3.91 18.63 6.18
CA ALA A 22 -2.73 19.44 5.84
C ALA A 22 -1.46 18.88 6.48
N GLY A 23 -1.52 18.46 7.76
CA GLY A 23 -0.42 17.79 8.45
C GLY A 23 0.00 16.50 7.75
N THR A 24 -0.96 15.64 7.40
CA THR A 24 -0.72 14.40 6.64
C THR A 24 -0.07 14.69 5.29
N LEU A 25 -0.56 15.67 4.53
CA LEU A 25 0.00 16.02 3.22
C LEU A 25 1.43 16.56 3.33
N ILE A 26 1.72 17.38 4.34
CA ILE A 26 3.07 17.90 4.61
C ILE A 26 4.00 16.74 5.00
N CYS A 27 3.56 15.88 5.92
CA CYS A 27 4.33 14.69 6.35
C CYS A 27 4.60 13.74 5.17
N ALA A 28 3.61 13.49 4.31
CA ALA A 28 3.76 12.66 3.11
C ALA A 28 4.72 13.29 2.09
N PHE A 29 4.72 14.62 1.94
CA PHE A 29 5.68 15.31 1.07
C PHE A 29 7.11 15.29 1.63
N CYS A 30 7.25 15.27 2.95
CA CYS A 30 8.52 15.09 3.64
C CYS A 30 8.96 13.62 3.75
N ALA A 31 8.15 12.65 3.28
CA ALA A 31 8.51 11.24 3.25
C ALA A 31 9.66 11.04 2.25
N GLY A 32 10.90 11.01 2.77
CA GLY A 32 12.12 10.96 1.96
C GLY A 32 13.16 12.01 2.36
N CYS A 33 12.78 13.06 3.11
CA CYS A 33 13.75 13.86 3.84
C CYS A 33 14.27 13.02 5.02
N GLY A 34 15.60 12.87 5.14
CA GLY A 34 16.32 11.98 6.07
C GLY A 34 16.12 12.25 7.56
N THR A 35 14.88 12.35 7.99
CA THR A 35 14.45 12.33 9.38
C THR A 35 14.67 10.92 9.92
N THR A 36 15.12 10.81 11.16
CA THR A 36 15.29 9.54 11.87
C THR A 36 14.25 9.43 13.00
N GLY A 37 13.91 8.19 13.34
CA GLY A 37 13.01 7.83 14.41
C GLY A 37 11.54 8.22 14.21
N TYR A 38 10.89 8.71 15.27
CA TYR A 38 9.44 8.90 15.33
C TYR A 38 8.83 9.68 14.15
N LEU A 39 9.38 10.84 13.80
CA LEU A 39 8.86 11.65 12.67
C LEU A 39 9.07 10.97 11.31
N ALA A 40 10.08 10.11 11.20
CA ALA A 40 10.33 9.32 10.00
C ALA A 40 9.29 8.20 9.85
N ASN A 41 8.84 7.61 10.95
CA ASN A 41 7.72 6.66 10.91
C ASN A 41 6.44 7.38 10.49
N ARG A 42 6.10 8.51 11.13
CA ARG A 42 4.87 9.26 10.78
C ARG A 42 4.84 9.76 9.34
N SER A 43 5.98 10.18 8.78
CA SER A 43 6.04 10.55 7.36
C SER A 43 5.85 9.35 6.43
N ARG A 44 6.39 8.18 6.79
CA ARG A 44 6.15 6.93 6.08
C ARG A 44 4.69 6.50 6.14
N ASP A 45 4.09 6.45 7.33
CA ASP A 45 2.66 6.09 7.48
C ASP A 45 1.77 7.04 6.67
N ALA A 46 2.10 8.34 6.67
CA ALA A 46 1.41 9.32 5.85
C ALA A 46 1.51 9.04 4.34
N ALA A 47 2.66 8.54 3.89
CA ALA A 47 2.90 8.13 2.50
C ALA A 47 2.20 6.80 2.15
N ASP A 48 1.97 5.91 3.12
CA ASP A 48 1.25 4.65 2.94
C ASP A 48 -0.28 4.83 2.80
N ILE A 49 -0.82 5.97 3.26
CA ILE A 49 -2.25 6.30 3.13
C ILE A 49 -2.67 6.39 1.66
N PHE A 50 -1.81 6.91 0.80
CA PHE A 50 -2.16 7.19 -0.59
C PHE A 50 -1.32 6.35 -1.55
N THR A 51 -1.96 5.97 -2.66
CA THR A 51 -1.27 5.36 -3.80
C THR A 51 -1.58 6.20 -5.03
N ALA A 52 -0.54 6.54 -5.79
CA ALA A 52 -0.67 7.29 -7.02
C ALA A 52 0.47 6.87 -7.95
N THR A 53 0.19 6.01 -8.92
CA THR A 53 1.21 5.49 -9.84
C THR A 53 0.77 5.67 -11.29
N VAL A 54 1.78 5.78 -12.15
CA VAL A 54 1.64 5.80 -13.60
C VAL A 54 2.46 4.66 -14.19
N GLY A 55 2.00 4.14 -15.33
CA GLY A 55 2.69 3.06 -16.03
C GLY A 55 2.06 2.74 -17.37
N THR A 56 1.98 1.46 -17.71
CA THR A 56 1.43 0.97 -18.98
C THR A 56 0.47 -0.19 -18.77
N GLY A 57 -0.54 -0.33 -19.61
CA GLY A 57 -1.47 -1.45 -19.54
C GLY A 57 -2.74 -1.28 -20.37
N VAL A 58 -3.66 -2.21 -20.18
CA VAL A 58 -5.00 -2.19 -20.78
C VAL A 58 -6.05 -2.64 -19.76
N GLY A 59 -7.19 -1.96 -19.75
CA GLY A 59 -8.36 -2.34 -18.97
C GLY A 59 -8.56 -1.50 -17.71
N THR A 60 -9.43 -1.98 -16.82
CA THR A 60 -9.82 -1.27 -15.59
C THR A 60 -10.00 -2.25 -14.44
N LYS A 61 -9.69 -1.82 -13.22
CA LYS A 61 -9.90 -2.59 -12.00
C LYS A 61 -10.36 -1.67 -10.86
N VAL A 62 -11.25 -2.16 -10.02
CA VAL A 62 -11.52 -1.62 -8.69
C VAL A 62 -11.20 -2.69 -7.65
N ARG A 63 -10.60 -2.30 -6.53
CA ARG A 63 -10.29 -3.17 -5.40
C ARG A 63 -10.70 -2.52 -4.07
N ILE A 64 -11.25 -3.33 -3.18
CA ILE A 64 -11.49 -2.99 -1.77
C ILE A 64 -11.00 -4.18 -0.94
N GLY A 65 -9.85 -4.00 -0.29
CA GLY A 65 -9.18 -5.05 0.46
C GLY A 65 -8.92 -6.28 -0.42
N PRO A 66 -9.38 -7.48 -0.01
CA PRO A 66 -9.20 -8.69 -0.79
C PRO A 66 -10.13 -8.77 -1.98
N VAL A 67 -11.21 -7.97 -2.05
CA VAL A 67 -12.21 -8.06 -3.12
C VAL A 67 -11.79 -7.16 -4.27
N GLN A 68 -11.67 -7.75 -5.47
CA GLN A 68 -11.40 -7.01 -6.70
C GLN A 68 -12.35 -7.39 -7.82
N ALA A 69 -12.64 -6.42 -8.69
CA ALA A 69 -13.49 -6.55 -9.86
C ALA A 69 -12.94 -5.73 -11.04
N GLY A 70 -13.04 -6.29 -12.25
CA GLY A 70 -12.58 -5.65 -13.48
C GLY A 70 -11.91 -6.60 -14.46
N LEU A 71 -11.30 -6.02 -15.48
CA LEU A 71 -10.45 -6.68 -16.46
C LEU A 71 -9.25 -5.78 -16.69
N LEU A 72 -8.07 -6.19 -16.25
CA LEU A 72 -6.87 -5.36 -16.24
C LEU A 72 -5.63 -6.20 -16.56
N ALA A 73 -4.73 -5.66 -17.36
CA ALA A 73 -3.34 -6.06 -17.40
C ALA A 73 -2.50 -4.78 -17.39
N ALA A 74 -1.87 -4.46 -16.27
CA ALA A 74 -1.10 -3.22 -16.11
C ALA A 74 0.17 -3.42 -15.28
N PHE A 75 1.16 -2.59 -15.60
CA PHE A 75 2.44 -2.47 -14.92
C PHE A 75 2.60 -1.05 -14.41
N ASP A 76 2.97 -0.90 -13.15
CA ASP A 76 3.28 0.39 -12.56
C ASP A 76 4.78 0.70 -12.78
N MET A 77 5.11 1.92 -13.23
CA MET A 77 6.49 2.31 -13.55
C MET A 77 7.04 3.39 -12.62
N TYR A 78 6.21 4.37 -12.25
CA TYR A 78 6.64 5.50 -11.41
C TYR A 78 5.48 5.98 -10.52
N GLY A 79 5.79 6.50 -9.34
CA GLY A 79 4.83 7.17 -8.47
C GLY A 79 4.98 6.78 -7.01
N LEU A 80 3.92 7.00 -6.24
CA LEU A 80 3.80 6.66 -4.82
C LEU A 80 3.05 5.33 -4.66
N ARG A 81 3.71 4.32 -4.07
CA ARG A 81 3.07 3.06 -3.70
C ARG A 81 3.80 2.44 -2.50
N GLY A 82 3.05 1.94 -1.52
CA GLY A 82 3.63 1.35 -0.30
C GLY A 82 4.58 2.30 0.45
N GLY A 83 4.21 3.59 0.53
CA GLY A 83 4.97 4.59 1.26
C GLY A 83 6.25 5.05 0.58
N CYS A 84 6.51 4.59 -0.66
CA CYS A 84 7.71 4.92 -1.42
C CYS A 84 7.34 5.69 -2.69
N PHE A 85 7.95 6.87 -2.87
CA PHE A 85 7.82 7.67 -4.08
C PHE A 85 9.05 7.47 -4.98
N GLY A 86 8.83 7.21 -6.26
CA GLY A 86 9.89 7.16 -7.25
C GLY A 86 9.65 6.16 -8.35
N GLU A 87 10.73 5.67 -8.95
CA GLU A 87 10.67 4.60 -9.94
C GLU A 87 10.33 3.27 -9.25
N LEU A 88 9.27 2.61 -9.71
CA LEU A 88 8.71 1.41 -9.09
C LEU A 88 9.35 0.13 -9.67
N ARG A 89 10.62 0.18 -10.08
CA ARG A 89 11.35 -0.99 -10.55
C ARG A 89 11.83 -1.80 -9.35
N GLY A 90 11.55 -3.10 -9.37
CA GLY A 90 12.14 -4.05 -8.44
C GLY A 90 13.66 -4.02 -8.44
N HIS A 91 14.29 -4.31 -7.30
CA HIS A 91 15.75 -4.50 -7.21
C HIS A 91 16.27 -5.59 -8.17
N GLN A 92 15.42 -6.57 -8.53
CA GLN A 92 15.61 -7.38 -9.73
C GLN A 92 15.03 -6.64 -10.93
N LYS A 93 15.88 -6.19 -11.86
CA LYS A 93 15.58 -5.28 -13.00
C LYS A 93 14.40 -5.64 -13.93
N LEU A 94 13.71 -6.77 -13.71
CA LEU A 94 12.52 -7.22 -14.43
C LEU A 94 11.26 -7.40 -13.55
N SER A 95 11.32 -7.15 -12.25
CA SER A 95 10.17 -7.29 -11.33
C SER A 95 9.46 -5.96 -11.14
N PHE A 96 8.47 -5.66 -11.98
CA PHE A 96 7.58 -4.50 -11.79
C PHE A 96 6.40 -4.88 -10.88
N PRO A 97 5.83 -3.97 -10.08
CA PRO A 97 4.48 -4.16 -9.57
C PRO A 97 3.54 -4.28 -10.76
N TYR A 98 2.87 -5.43 -10.84
CA TYR A 98 1.93 -5.70 -11.91
C TYR A 98 0.64 -6.23 -11.34
N ASP A 99 -0.38 -6.06 -12.14
CA ASP A 99 -1.73 -6.42 -11.80
C ASP A 99 -2.40 -6.96 -13.05
N VAL A 100 -2.69 -8.25 -12.98
CA VAL A 100 -3.35 -8.97 -14.05
C VAL A 100 -4.64 -9.48 -13.44
N LEU A 101 -5.77 -8.94 -13.86
CA LEU A 101 -7.09 -9.45 -13.53
C LEU A 101 -7.77 -9.80 -14.85
N VAL A 102 -7.81 -11.10 -15.17
CA VAL A 102 -8.47 -11.63 -16.35
C VAL A 102 -9.72 -12.38 -15.89
N VAL A 103 -10.66 -12.56 -16.82
CA VAL A 103 -11.98 -13.17 -16.61
C VAL A 103 -11.95 -14.34 -15.62
N ALA A 104 -10.97 -15.24 -15.62
CA ALA A 104 -10.95 -16.43 -14.76
C ALA A 104 -9.89 -16.43 -13.63
N MET A 105 -8.91 -15.53 -13.67
CA MET A 105 -7.77 -15.53 -12.75
C MET A 105 -7.17 -14.13 -12.66
N GLY A 106 -6.63 -13.81 -11.50
CA GLY A 106 -5.83 -12.61 -11.37
C GLY A 106 -4.75 -12.69 -10.32
N ARG A 107 -3.76 -11.83 -10.46
CA ARG A 107 -2.57 -11.74 -9.64
C ARG A 107 -2.23 -10.28 -9.45
N ASP A 108 -2.15 -9.90 -8.18
CA ASP A 108 -1.75 -8.56 -7.75
C ASP A 108 -0.43 -8.73 -7.01
N TYR A 109 0.63 -8.13 -7.54
CA TYR A 109 1.98 -8.29 -7.03
C TYR A 109 2.57 -6.94 -6.64
N THR A 110 2.89 -6.78 -5.36
CA THR A 110 3.81 -5.75 -4.91
C THR A 110 5.18 -6.39 -4.74
N GLY A 111 6.04 -6.12 -5.72
CA GLY A 111 7.45 -6.49 -5.65
C GLY A 111 8.21 -5.67 -4.62
N GLU A 112 9.53 -5.71 -4.72
CA GLU A 112 10.43 -4.90 -3.91
C GLU A 112 10.53 -3.49 -4.50
N ILE A 113 9.64 -2.57 -4.07
CA ILE A 113 9.61 -1.18 -4.53
C ILE A 113 10.71 -0.37 -3.83
N SER A 114 11.05 -0.72 -2.59
CA SER A 114 12.18 -0.18 -1.85
C SER A 114 12.88 -1.24 -0.98
N PRO A 115 14.15 -1.00 -0.57
CA PRO A 115 14.80 -1.83 0.45
C PRO A 115 14.03 -1.86 1.78
N LEU A 116 13.29 -0.79 2.09
CA LEU A 116 12.52 -0.68 3.33
C LEU A 116 11.29 -1.58 3.32
N ASP A 117 10.78 -1.98 2.16
CA ASP A 117 9.60 -2.86 2.06
C ASP A 117 9.85 -4.23 2.69
N TYR A 118 11.10 -4.69 2.69
CA TYR A 118 11.51 -5.91 3.40
C TYR A 118 11.34 -5.74 4.90
N VAL A 119 11.85 -4.62 5.43
CA VAL A 119 11.82 -4.35 6.87
C VAL A 119 10.41 -4.02 7.32
N ARG A 120 9.52 -3.55 6.44
CA ARG A 120 8.16 -3.10 6.77
C ARG A 120 7.05 -4.12 6.44
N ASP A 121 7.40 -5.32 5.95
CA ASP A 121 6.46 -6.38 5.55
C ASP A 121 5.37 -5.97 4.52
N LYS A 122 5.61 -4.95 3.70
CA LYS A 122 4.58 -4.43 2.76
C LYS A 122 4.48 -5.25 1.45
N ARG A 123 5.28 -6.31 1.29
CA ARG A 123 5.31 -7.18 0.10
C ARG A 123 4.16 -8.18 0.12
N TYR A 124 3.45 -8.32 -1.00
CA TYR A 124 2.43 -9.35 -1.17
C TYR A 124 2.33 -9.90 -2.60
N ASP A 125 2.03 -11.21 -2.69
CA ASP A 125 1.48 -11.85 -3.90
C ASP A 125 0.05 -12.28 -3.57
N ALA A 126 -0.92 -11.60 -4.18
CA ALA A 126 -2.33 -11.84 -3.96
C ALA A 126 -2.93 -12.49 -5.21
N ARG A 127 -3.35 -13.75 -5.09
CA ARG A 127 -3.92 -14.53 -6.20
C ARG A 127 -5.42 -14.67 -6.06
N THR A 128 -6.11 -14.47 -7.17
CA THR A 128 -7.56 -14.58 -7.29
C THR A 128 -7.92 -15.85 -8.03
N ARG A 129 -8.85 -16.61 -7.44
CA ARG A 129 -9.25 -17.96 -7.88
C ARG A 129 -10.60 -18.00 -8.59
N LEU A 130 -11.36 -16.90 -8.56
CA LEU A 130 -12.71 -16.83 -9.11
C LEU A 130 -12.83 -15.71 -10.14
N PRO A 131 -13.69 -15.88 -11.15
CA PRO A 131 -13.93 -14.88 -12.17
C PRO A 131 -14.69 -13.66 -11.62
N PHE A 132 -14.29 -12.44 -12.02
CA PHE A 132 -14.95 -11.14 -11.79
C PHE A 132 -15.11 -10.62 -10.35
N ILE A 133 -15.24 -11.50 -9.36
CA ILE A 133 -15.23 -11.17 -7.92
C ILE A 133 -14.32 -12.19 -7.27
N SER A 134 -13.21 -11.74 -6.73
CA SER A 134 -12.32 -12.67 -6.05
C SER A 134 -11.68 -12.07 -4.83
N THR A 135 -11.64 -12.90 -3.79
CA THR A 135 -10.86 -12.69 -2.59
C THR A 135 -9.42 -13.08 -2.89
N ALA A 136 -8.56 -12.10 -3.05
CA ALA A 136 -7.14 -12.35 -3.14
C ALA A 136 -6.62 -12.71 -1.74
N THR A 137 -5.91 -13.82 -1.60
CA THR A 137 -5.21 -14.15 -0.36
C THR A 137 -3.79 -13.60 -0.44
N PRO A 138 -3.49 -12.43 0.15
CA PRO A 138 -2.13 -11.89 0.11
C PRO A 138 -1.20 -12.82 0.88
N ARG A 139 -0.14 -13.28 0.22
CA ARG A 139 0.96 -13.99 0.89
C ARG A 139 2.11 -13.03 1.10
N LYS A 140 2.59 -12.87 2.35
CA LYS A 140 3.86 -12.17 2.60
C LYS A 140 4.99 -12.90 1.88
N ILE A 141 5.86 -12.13 1.22
CA ILE A 141 7.01 -12.65 0.48
C ILE A 141 8.26 -12.36 1.33
N TYR A 142 8.80 -13.40 1.97
CA TYR A 142 10.13 -13.35 2.58
C TYR A 142 11.16 -13.97 1.64
N GLN A 143 12.31 -13.34 1.52
CA GLN A 143 13.44 -13.92 0.80
C GLN A 143 14.02 -15.06 1.64
N GLY A 144 13.88 -16.30 1.17
CA GLY A 144 14.59 -17.45 1.73
C GLY A 144 16.06 -17.41 1.31
N GLU A 145 16.94 -17.90 2.19
CA GLU A 145 18.31 -18.26 1.84
C GLU A 145 18.35 -19.17 0.60
N TYR A 146 19.37 -18.97 -0.21
CA TYR A 146 19.65 -19.69 -1.44
C TYR A 146 19.81 -21.20 -1.17
N SER A 147 18.75 -22.01 -1.34
CA SER A 147 18.90 -23.47 -1.36
C SER A 147 19.36 -23.90 -2.75
N SER A 148 20.60 -24.37 -2.87
CA SER A 148 21.30 -24.72 -4.11
C SER A 148 20.78 -25.96 -4.86
N GLU A 149 19.59 -26.49 -4.54
CA GLU A 149 19.16 -27.79 -5.04
C GLU A 149 18.18 -27.77 -6.23
N PHE A 150 17.54 -26.64 -6.58
CA PHE A 150 16.61 -26.62 -7.73
C PHE A 150 16.66 -25.29 -8.52
N PRO A 151 16.93 -25.31 -9.84
CA PRO A 151 17.24 -24.10 -10.61
C PRO A 151 16.02 -23.24 -11.01
N TYR A 152 14.81 -23.55 -10.54
CA TYR A 152 13.59 -22.81 -10.93
C TYR A 152 12.59 -22.52 -9.82
N ASP A 153 12.86 -22.89 -8.56
CA ASP A 153 11.93 -22.62 -7.47
C ASP A 153 12.62 -21.81 -6.37
N HIS A 154 12.33 -20.51 -6.35
CA HIS A 154 12.65 -19.67 -5.21
C HIS A 154 11.73 -20.09 -4.05
N VAL A 155 12.25 -20.93 -3.15
CA VAL A 155 11.56 -21.33 -1.91
C VAL A 155 11.32 -20.09 -1.07
N THR A 156 10.12 -19.52 -1.23
CA THR A 156 9.61 -18.39 -0.46
C THR A 156 9.07 -18.96 0.85
N ARG A 157 9.72 -18.65 1.98
CA ARG A 157 9.09 -18.91 3.28
C ARG A 157 7.89 -17.99 3.39
N VAL A 158 6.69 -18.56 3.32
CA VAL A 158 5.41 -17.86 3.46
C VAL A 158 5.06 -17.79 4.94
N SER A 159 5.14 -16.61 5.56
CA SER A 159 4.74 -16.44 6.97
C SER A 159 3.93 -15.17 7.17
N GLY A 160 2.60 -15.27 7.12
CA GLY A 160 1.69 -14.18 7.49
C GLY A 160 1.06 -13.42 6.32
N TYR A 161 0.12 -12.54 6.67
CA TYR A 161 -0.69 -11.77 5.73
C TYR A 161 -0.30 -10.30 5.80
N CYS A 162 -0.13 -9.61 4.66
CA CYS A 162 0.12 -8.16 4.66
C CYS A 162 -1.15 -7.43 5.15
N GLU A 163 -1.10 -6.90 6.38
CA GLU A 163 -2.27 -6.36 7.08
C GLU A 163 -2.87 -5.15 6.36
N SER A 164 -2.00 -4.29 5.79
CA SER A 164 -2.42 -3.11 5.02
C SER A 164 -3.10 -3.45 3.69
N TYR A 165 -2.94 -4.68 3.19
CA TYR A 165 -3.64 -5.13 1.98
C TYR A 165 -5.17 -5.15 2.18
N TYR A 166 -5.65 -5.55 3.35
CA TYR A 166 -7.08 -5.77 3.60
C TYR A 166 -7.90 -4.49 3.69
N THR A 167 -7.25 -3.37 3.94
CA THR A 167 -7.88 -2.05 4.07
C THR A 167 -7.74 -1.21 2.81
N GLN A 168 -6.94 -1.64 1.83
CA GLN A 168 -6.59 -0.85 0.66
C GLN A 168 -7.75 -0.74 -0.35
N ILE A 169 -8.10 0.49 -0.73
CA ILE A 169 -9.08 0.80 -1.77
C ILE A 169 -8.32 1.33 -2.98
N GLU A 170 -8.52 0.73 -4.16
CA GLU A 170 -7.80 1.11 -5.38
C GLU A 170 -8.70 1.14 -6.61
N ILE A 171 -8.38 2.04 -7.52
CA ILE A 171 -8.93 2.10 -8.88
C ILE A 171 -7.76 2.19 -9.86
N VAL A 172 -7.79 1.37 -10.90
CA VAL A 172 -6.81 1.37 -11.98
C VAL A 172 -7.55 1.53 -13.30
N CYS A 173 -7.03 2.40 -14.17
CA CYS A 173 -7.49 2.55 -15.54
C CYS A 173 -6.27 2.56 -16.48
N ALA A 174 -6.33 1.81 -17.56
CA ALA A 174 -5.24 1.66 -18.51
C ALA A 174 -5.73 1.53 -19.96
N LEU A 175 -5.13 2.33 -20.85
CA LEU A 175 -5.38 2.27 -22.30
C LEU A 175 -4.09 2.71 -23.03
N GLY A 176 -3.07 1.85 -22.99
CA GLY A 176 -1.70 2.24 -23.32
C GLY A 176 -1.02 2.74 -22.04
N PRO A 177 -1.10 4.03 -21.68
CA PRO A 177 -0.74 4.50 -20.35
C PRO A 177 -1.71 3.95 -19.28
N SER A 178 -1.21 3.74 -18.06
CA SER A 178 -2.00 3.38 -16.90
C SER A 178 -1.90 4.43 -15.79
N ILE A 179 -3.00 4.60 -15.05
CA ILE A 179 -3.07 5.37 -13.82
C ILE A 179 -3.69 4.47 -12.74
N ARG A 180 -3.03 4.38 -11.59
CA ARG A 180 -3.57 3.75 -10.37
C ARG A 180 -3.66 4.80 -9.29
N LEU A 181 -4.83 4.87 -8.68
CA LEU A 181 -5.09 5.69 -7.51
C LEU A 181 -5.58 4.78 -6.38
N GLY A 182 -5.12 5.04 -5.16
CA GLY A 182 -5.53 4.27 -4.01
C GLY A 182 -5.53 5.07 -2.72
N PHE A 183 -6.28 4.56 -1.77
CA PHE A 183 -6.43 5.10 -0.43
C PHE A 183 -6.52 3.95 0.58
N ASN A 184 -5.77 4.06 1.68
CA ASN A 184 -5.73 3.07 2.74
C ASN A 184 -6.28 3.64 4.05
N PRO A 185 -7.57 3.42 4.38
CA PRO A 185 -8.14 3.81 5.68
C PRO A 185 -7.44 3.16 6.87
N GLY A 186 -6.84 1.99 6.69
CA GLY A 186 -6.09 1.29 7.73
C GLY A 186 -4.80 2.03 8.09
N GLU A 187 -4.02 2.41 7.07
CA GLU A 187 -2.79 3.21 7.26
C GLU A 187 -3.13 4.63 7.75
N LEU A 188 -4.28 5.19 7.36
CA LEU A 188 -4.75 6.45 7.93
C LEU A 188 -5.03 6.32 9.42
N LEU A 189 -5.67 5.22 9.84
CA LEU A 189 -5.89 4.96 11.26
C LEU A 189 -4.58 4.78 12.00
N ASP A 190 -3.64 4.02 11.43
CA ASP A 190 -2.31 3.80 12.01
C ASP A 190 -1.52 5.10 12.14
N PHE A 191 -1.53 5.97 11.13
CA PHE A 191 -0.95 7.32 11.20
C PHE A 191 -1.57 8.15 12.34
N LEU A 192 -2.90 8.15 12.48
CA LEU A 192 -3.61 8.91 13.50
C LEU A 192 -3.30 8.39 14.92
N LEU A 193 -3.31 7.07 15.10
CA LEU A 193 -2.96 6.40 16.35
C LEU A 193 -1.47 6.54 16.67
N GLY A 194 -0.64 6.63 15.63
CA GLY A 194 0.78 6.85 15.71
C GLY A 194 1.15 8.12 16.46
N TRP A 195 0.29 9.15 16.45
CA TRP A 195 0.46 10.35 17.28
C TRP A 195 0.43 10.09 18.78
N THR A 196 -0.12 8.94 19.18
CA THR A 196 -0.22 8.47 20.57
C THR A 196 0.72 7.30 20.87
N LEU A 197 1.68 7.00 19.99
CA LEU A 197 2.62 5.87 20.07
C LEU A 197 1.97 4.48 19.88
N ILE A 198 0.68 4.44 19.51
CA ILE A 198 -0.02 3.20 19.16
C ILE A 198 0.26 2.91 17.68
N ASP A 199 0.66 1.67 17.39
CA ASP A 199 1.07 1.19 16.06
C ASP A 199 0.39 -0.16 15.84
N ILE A 200 -0.66 -0.14 15.02
CA ILE A 200 -1.53 -1.30 14.78
C ILE A 200 -0.95 -2.25 13.74
N TYR A 201 -0.03 -1.78 12.89
CA TYR A 201 0.56 -2.57 11.82
C TYR A 201 1.97 -3.07 12.11
N GLY A 202 2.66 -2.51 13.11
CA GLY A 202 3.94 -3.01 13.58
C GLY A 202 5.06 -2.87 12.54
N ASP A 203 4.95 -1.90 11.63
CA ASP A 203 5.93 -1.64 10.58
C ASP A 203 6.88 -0.47 10.89
N ASP A 204 6.82 0.08 12.11
CA ASP A 204 7.81 1.00 12.67
C ASP A 204 9.22 0.34 12.72
N LEU A 205 10.22 0.97 12.08
CA LEU A 205 11.57 0.41 11.97
C LEU A 205 12.29 0.25 13.33
N GLU A 206 12.04 1.15 14.28
CA GLU A 206 12.69 1.13 15.61
C GLU A 206 12.32 -0.11 16.43
N LYS A 207 11.06 -0.57 16.33
CA LYS A 207 10.58 -1.77 17.02
C LYS A 207 11.11 -3.06 16.41
N ARG A 208 11.54 -3.01 15.15
CA ARG A 208 12.11 -4.16 14.43
C ARG A 208 13.63 -4.25 14.57
N ALA A 209 14.34 -3.14 14.75
CA ALA A 209 15.77 -3.14 15.01
C ALA A 209 16.15 -3.67 16.42
N THR A 210 15.17 -3.80 17.31
CA THR A 210 15.33 -4.24 18.71
C THR A 210 14.85 -5.67 18.96
N ARG A 211 14.40 -6.40 17.93
CA ARG A 211 14.04 -7.83 17.98
C ARG A 211 15.15 -8.68 17.36
#